data_AF-A0A359ICY7-F1
#
_entry.id   AF-A0A359ICY7-F1
#
_cell.length_a   1.000
_cell.length_b   1.000
_cell.length_c   1.000
_cell.angle_alpha   90.00
_cell.angle_beta   90.00
_cell.angle_gamma   90.00
#
_symmetry.space_group_name_H-M   'P 1'
#
loop_
_entity.id
_entity.type
_entity.pdbx_description
1 polymer ?
#
loop_
_entity_poly.entity_id
_entity_poly.type
_entity_poly.pdbx_seq_one_letter_code
_entity_poly.pdbx_strand_id
1 'polypeptide(L)'
;MSQQEDDLRALAKIMDFMRGISFVLVAANMLWFTGIKTVESGWFYTTAYKILNNLDNACGLFHNPNNAKWFALLLLALSCFGTKGVKKESIRWKHIIIAITAGMFLYFGCWLMPAKEWLYSYIICTVTGYVALLFGGVWMGRMLKGNLMDDRFNNENESFMQETELKTNDYSVNLPTRFYYNKRWNKGWINVVNPFRATIVLGTPGSGKSYAVVNNYIKQCIEKGYSAYIYDFKFPDLSVIAMNHLNTHTKDYKGVVPEFRVINFDDPMRSHRCNPIAPEFMTDISDAYESAYTIMLNLNKTWVSKQGDFFVESPIILLAAIIWFLRIYKDGEYCTFPHAIEFLCRPYEDIFPILTSYPELENYLSPFMDAWLGGAQEQLQGQIASAKIPLTRMISPQLYWVMSASEFSLDINNPERPKILCVGNNPDRQNIYGAALGLYNSRIVKLINKKNRLKSAVIIDELPTIYFKGLDNLIATARSNKVAVCLGFQDFSQLKRDYGDKEAAVVMNTVGNIFSGQVVGETAKTLSERFGKVLQKRQSISVNRQDVSHSFNTQMD
;
A
#
# COMPACT_ATOMS: atom_id res chain seq x y z
N MET A 1 29.80 3.67 46.63
CA MET A 1 30.45 3.21 45.39
C MET A 1 31.86 2.65 45.63
N SER A 2 32.70 3.19 46.52
CA SER A 2 34.08 2.71 46.70
C SER A 2 34.21 1.29 47.27
N GLN A 3 33.41 0.92 48.28
CA GLN A 3 33.57 -0.36 48.98
C GLN A 3 33.22 -1.59 48.11
N GLN A 4 32.18 -1.48 47.28
CA GLN A 4 31.82 -2.52 46.31
C GLN A 4 32.86 -2.66 45.18
N GLU A 5 33.47 -1.56 44.74
CA GLU A 5 34.55 -1.61 43.74
C GLU A 5 35.82 -2.24 44.30
N ASP A 6 36.16 -1.97 45.57
CA ASP A 6 37.30 -2.56 46.24
C ASP A 6 37.12 -4.07 46.49
N ASP A 7 35.91 -4.51 46.90
CA ASP A 7 35.59 -5.94 47.04
C ASP A 7 35.68 -6.69 45.71
N LEU A 8 35.22 -6.07 44.61
CA LEU A 8 35.32 -6.63 43.26
C LEU A 8 36.76 -6.69 42.76
N ARG A 9 37.59 -5.69 43.09
CA ARG A 9 39.04 -5.71 42.78
C ARG A 9 39.77 -6.76 43.60
N ALA A 10 39.38 -6.97 44.87
CA ALA A 10 39.91 -8.03 45.70
C ALA A 10 39.56 -9.41 45.13
N LEU A 11 38.30 -9.63 44.74
CA LEU A 11 37.86 -10.86 44.05
C LEU A 11 38.64 -11.08 42.75
N ALA A 12 38.85 -10.04 41.94
CA ALA A 12 39.64 -10.13 40.71
C ALA A 12 41.07 -10.63 40.96
N LYS A 13 41.75 -10.05 41.97
CA LYS A 13 43.09 -10.48 42.39
C LYS A 13 43.11 -11.93 42.89
N ILE A 14 42.09 -12.35 43.64
CA ILE A 14 41.97 -13.74 44.12
C ILE A 14 41.84 -14.71 42.95
N MET A 15 41.07 -14.36 41.91
CA MET A 15 40.91 -15.21 40.72
C MET A 15 42.18 -15.31 39.88
N ASP A 16 42.91 -14.21 39.71
CA ASP A 16 44.20 -14.23 39.02
C ASP A 16 45.23 -15.05 39.82
N PHE A 17 45.18 -15.00 41.15
CA PHE A 17 46.00 -15.83 42.02
C PHE A 17 45.64 -17.33 41.89
N MET A 18 44.35 -17.71 41.92
CA MET A 18 43.92 -19.10 41.70
C MET A 18 44.35 -19.61 40.33
N ARG A 19 44.28 -18.77 39.29
CA ARG A 19 44.78 -19.10 37.95
C ARG A 19 46.30 -19.30 37.94
N GLY A 20 47.04 -18.46 38.66
CA GLY A 20 48.48 -18.62 38.88
C GLY A 20 48.83 -19.96 39.50
N ILE A 21 48.12 -20.36 40.56
CA ILE A 21 48.31 -21.68 41.20
C ILE A 21 48.00 -22.82 40.22
N SER A 22 46.93 -22.70 39.44
CA SER A 22 46.58 -23.68 38.40
C SER A 22 47.71 -23.86 37.38
N PHE A 23 48.33 -22.78 36.90
CA PHE A 23 49.49 -22.86 36.01
C PHE A 23 50.68 -23.57 36.66
N VAL A 24 50.97 -23.25 37.93
CA VAL A 24 52.07 -23.88 38.68
C VAL A 24 51.84 -25.39 38.82
N LEU A 25 50.61 -25.83 39.05
CA LEU A 25 50.29 -27.25 39.16
C LEU A 25 50.41 -28.00 37.82
N VAL A 26 50.04 -27.38 36.70
CA VAL A 26 50.27 -27.96 35.37
C VAL A 26 51.76 -28.07 35.10
N ALA A 27 52.55 -27.04 35.43
CA ALA A 27 54.01 -27.06 35.32
C ALA A 27 54.64 -28.14 36.21
N ALA A 28 54.19 -28.28 37.45
CA ALA A 28 54.62 -29.32 38.39
C ALA A 28 54.30 -30.73 37.88
N ASN A 29 53.11 -30.93 37.32
CA ASN A 29 52.70 -32.19 36.70
C ASN A 29 53.58 -32.55 35.49
N MET A 30 53.91 -31.58 34.64
CA MET A 30 54.84 -31.80 33.52
C MET A 30 56.24 -32.13 34.02
N LEU A 31 56.75 -31.40 35.02
CA LEU A 31 58.08 -31.62 35.58
C LEU A 31 58.22 -33.03 36.18
N TRP A 32 57.22 -33.47 36.96
CA TRP A 32 57.19 -34.77 37.60
C TRP A 32 57.14 -35.95 36.61
N PHE A 33 56.25 -35.90 35.62
CA PHE A 33 56.02 -37.03 34.71
C PHE A 33 56.94 -37.07 33.49
N THR A 34 57.66 -35.98 33.19
CA THR A 34 58.60 -35.97 32.05
C THR A 34 60.06 -36.03 32.44
N GLY A 35 60.41 -35.62 33.67
CA GLY A 35 61.79 -35.67 34.13
C GLY A 35 62.78 -34.82 33.35
N ILE A 36 62.31 -33.97 32.42
CA ILE A 36 63.17 -33.19 31.52
C ILE A 36 63.95 -32.15 32.33
N LYS A 37 65.28 -32.25 32.29
CA LYS A 37 66.20 -31.27 32.89
C LYS A 37 66.36 -30.07 31.95
N THR A 38 65.52 -29.07 32.13
CA THR A 38 65.53 -27.77 31.46
C THR A 38 66.62 -26.78 31.94
N VAL A 39 67.27 -27.02 33.08
CA VAL A 39 68.29 -26.14 33.68
C VAL A 39 69.51 -26.99 34.10
N GLU A 40 70.73 -26.46 33.97
CA GLU A 40 71.95 -27.20 34.39
C GLU A 40 72.16 -27.26 35.92
N SER A 41 71.37 -26.48 36.68
CA SER A 41 71.50 -26.39 38.14
C SER A 41 70.87 -27.59 38.85
N GLY A 42 71.70 -28.51 39.33
CA GLY A 42 71.25 -29.65 40.14
C GLY A 42 70.51 -29.26 41.43
N TRP A 43 70.81 -28.07 41.98
CA TRP A 43 70.16 -27.54 43.19
C TRP A 43 68.66 -27.27 42.98
N PHE A 44 68.29 -26.79 41.78
CA PHE A 44 66.89 -26.53 41.42
C PHE A 44 66.04 -27.81 41.45
N TYR A 45 66.50 -28.87 40.78
CA TYR A 45 65.77 -30.14 40.75
C TYR A 45 65.69 -30.78 42.13
N THR A 46 66.78 -30.74 42.91
CA THR A 46 66.80 -31.32 44.25
C THR A 46 65.76 -30.66 45.15
N THR A 47 65.64 -29.33 45.07
CA THR A 47 64.65 -28.57 45.84
C THR A 47 63.24 -28.76 45.30
N ALA A 48 63.06 -28.70 43.97
CA ALA A 48 61.76 -28.88 43.33
C ALA A 48 61.17 -30.27 43.60
N TYR A 49 61.94 -31.35 43.41
CA TYR A 49 61.48 -32.70 43.70
C TYR A 49 61.26 -32.94 45.20
N LYS A 50 62.02 -32.28 46.10
CA LYS A 50 61.72 -32.33 47.55
C LYS A 50 60.34 -31.73 47.86
N ILE A 51 59.99 -30.61 47.25
CA ILE A 51 58.68 -29.97 47.39
C ILE A 51 57.58 -30.84 46.76
N LEU A 52 57.80 -31.38 45.56
CA LEU A 52 56.83 -32.24 44.88
C LEU A 52 56.60 -33.56 45.62
N ASN A 53 57.65 -34.20 46.16
CA ASN A 53 57.55 -35.40 46.99
C ASN A 53 56.73 -35.13 48.25
N ASN A 54 56.94 -33.98 48.91
CA ASN A 54 56.16 -33.62 50.08
C ASN A 54 54.68 -33.36 49.73
N LEU A 55 54.40 -32.74 48.57
CA LEU A 55 53.05 -32.53 48.07
C LEU A 55 52.36 -33.84 47.68
N ASP A 56 53.10 -34.80 47.11
CA ASP A 56 52.57 -36.13 46.79
C ASP A 56 52.26 -36.93 48.06
N ASN A 57 53.20 -36.94 49.02
CA ASN A 57 53.01 -37.64 50.30
C ASN A 57 51.84 -37.09 51.12
N ALA A 58 51.57 -35.78 51.02
CA ALA A 58 50.48 -35.14 51.75
C ALA A 58 49.11 -35.27 51.04
N CYS A 59 49.07 -35.24 49.71
CA CYS A 59 47.81 -35.08 48.94
C CYS A 59 47.60 -36.10 47.81
N GLY A 60 48.55 -36.99 47.51
CA GLY A 60 48.48 -37.98 46.42
C GLY A 60 48.35 -37.37 45.01
N LEU A 61 48.84 -36.15 44.83
CA LEU A 61 48.66 -35.33 43.62
C LEU A 61 49.32 -35.93 42.36
N PHE A 62 50.38 -36.71 42.53
CA PHE A 62 51.21 -37.26 41.45
C PHE A 62 51.21 -38.79 41.39
N HIS A 63 50.32 -39.47 42.11
CA HIS A 63 50.08 -40.91 41.96
C HIS A 63 49.59 -41.30 40.54
N ASN A 64 48.91 -40.38 39.85
CA ASN A 64 48.42 -40.57 38.48
C ASN A 64 48.61 -39.25 37.69
N PRO A 65 49.04 -39.29 36.42
CA PRO A 65 49.12 -38.11 35.55
C PRO A 65 47.90 -37.19 35.58
N ASN A 66 46.72 -37.75 35.82
CA ASN A 66 45.45 -37.02 35.82
C ASN A 66 45.06 -36.37 37.15
N ASN A 67 45.64 -36.75 38.30
CA ASN A 67 45.22 -36.24 39.61
C ASN A 67 45.52 -34.75 39.76
N ALA A 68 46.78 -34.35 39.55
CA ALA A 68 47.16 -32.94 39.54
C ALA A 68 46.45 -32.14 38.43
N LYS A 69 46.12 -32.79 37.31
CA LYS A 69 45.36 -32.16 36.21
C LYS A 69 43.93 -31.81 36.62
N TRP A 70 43.25 -32.67 37.38
CA TRP A 70 41.93 -32.40 37.94
C TRP A 70 41.94 -31.24 38.93
N PHE A 71 42.95 -31.18 39.80
CA PHE A 71 43.08 -30.08 40.76
C PHE A 71 43.37 -28.73 40.08
N ALA A 72 44.25 -28.74 39.07
CA ALA A 72 44.49 -27.57 38.23
C ALA A 72 43.21 -27.15 37.46
N LEU A 73 42.46 -28.10 36.90
CA LEU A 73 41.21 -27.80 36.21
C LEU A 73 40.15 -27.20 37.15
N LEU A 74 40.07 -27.68 38.39
CA LEU A 74 39.17 -27.15 39.41
C LEU A 74 39.52 -25.69 39.74
N LEU A 75 40.80 -25.37 39.94
CA LEU A 75 41.25 -24.00 40.17
C LEU A 75 41.05 -23.11 38.93
N LEU A 76 41.27 -23.63 37.73
CA LEU A 76 40.99 -22.94 36.48
C LEU A 76 39.50 -22.61 36.36
N ALA A 77 38.61 -23.58 36.61
CA ALA A 77 37.16 -23.41 36.57
C ALA A 77 36.68 -22.34 37.56
N LEU A 78 37.17 -22.39 38.80
CA LEU A 78 36.90 -21.37 39.83
C LEU A 78 37.40 -19.98 39.39
N SER A 79 38.59 -19.90 38.77
CA SER A 79 39.14 -18.64 38.26
C SER A 79 38.33 -18.06 37.09
N CYS A 80 37.75 -18.92 36.25
CA CYS A 80 36.96 -18.50 35.10
C CYS A 80 35.57 -18.02 35.51
N PHE A 81 34.98 -18.59 36.57
CA PHE A 81 33.62 -18.27 37.01
C PHE A 81 33.43 -16.81 37.40
N GLY A 82 34.42 -16.16 38.01
CA GLY A 82 34.29 -14.75 38.39
C GLY A 82 34.97 -13.76 37.45
N THR A 83 35.69 -14.19 36.40
CA THR A 83 36.26 -13.23 35.43
C THR A 83 35.17 -12.57 34.59
N LYS A 84 34.79 -11.34 34.97
CA LYS A 84 33.87 -10.50 34.22
C LYS A 84 34.65 -9.71 33.15
N GLY A 85 34.55 -10.13 31.90
CA GLY A 85 35.09 -9.39 30.74
C GLY A 85 34.01 -8.64 29.97
N VAL A 86 34.41 -7.67 29.15
CA VAL A 86 33.50 -7.00 28.19
C VAL A 86 32.80 -8.08 27.36
N LYS A 87 31.46 -8.10 27.38
CA LYS A 87 30.69 -9.05 26.59
C LYS A 87 30.86 -8.75 25.10
N LYS A 88 31.11 -9.77 24.28
CA LYS A 88 31.33 -9.64 22.83
C LYS A 88 30.34 -10.51 22.04
N GLU A 89 29.84 -9.97 20.93
CA GLU A 89 28.85 -10.62 20.06
C GLU A 89 29.44 -11.76 19.20
N SER A 90 30.74 -11.68 18.85
CA SER A 90 31.39 -12.67 17.99
C SER A 90 31.52 -14.08 18.60
N ILE A 91 31.26 -14.23 19.90
CA ILE A 91 31.42 -15.49 20.63
C ILE A 91 30.09 -16.26 20.66
N ARG A 92 29.96 -17.28 19.80
CA ARG A 92 28.80 -18.20 19.79
C ARG A 92 29.03 -19.44 20.66
N TRP A 93 27.95 -20.01 21.21
CA TRP A 93 27.97 -21.27 21.97
C TRP A 93 28.73 -22.41 21.29
N LYS A 94 28.63 -22.53 19.96
CA LYS A 94 29.35 -23.56 19.18
C LYS A 94 30.86 -23.47 19.37
N HIS A 95 31.44 -22.26 19.35
CA HIS A 95 32.89 -22.07 19.50
C HIS A 95 33.37 -22.39 20.92
N ILE A 96 32.56 -22.07 21.95
CA ILE A 96 32.84 -22.39 23.35
C ILE A 96 32.83 -23.91 23.56
N ILE A 97 31.80 -24.59 23.04
CA ILE A 97 31.66 -26.05 23.16
C ILE A 97 32.83 -26.75 22.46
N ILE A 98 33.20 -26.32 21.25
CA ILE A 98 34.35 -26.89 20.51
C ILE A 98 35.65 -26.69 21.30
N ALA A 99 35.91 -25.49 21.82
CA ALA A 99 37.13 -25.22 22.59
C ALA A 99 37.21 -26.04 23.88
N ILE A 100 36.11 -26.17 24.62
CA ILE A 100 36.08 -26.95 25.87
C ILE A 100 36.20 -28.45 25.59
N THR A 101 35.46 -28.97 24.60
CA THR A 101 35.49 -30.40 24.26
C THR A 101 36.85 -30.83 23.70
N ALA A 102 37.41 -30.08 22.76
CA ALA A 102 38.76 -30.31 22.24
C ALA A 102 39.83 -30.15 23.33
N GLY A 103 39.67 -29.15 24.20
CA GLY A 103 40.55 -28.92 25.35
C GLY A 103 40.53 -30.07 26.35
N MET A 104 39.35 -30.56 26.74
CA MET A 104 39.19 -31.71 27.64
C MET A 104 39.83 -32.97 27.04
N PHE A 105 39.59 -33.22 25.75
CA PHE A 105 40.13 -34.37 25.05
C PHE A 105 41.67 -34.35 25.00
N LEU A 106 42.27 -33.20 24.63
CA LEU A 106 43.73 -33.05 24.61
C LEU A 106 44.35 -33.10 26.01
N TYR A 107 43.69 -32.50 27.01
CA TYR A 107 44.25 -32.37 28.36
C TYR A 107 44.27 -33.70 29.12
N PHE A 108 43.21 -34.51 29.05
CA PHE A 108 43.12 -35.82 29.72
C PHE A 108 43.46 -37.02 28.84
N GLY A 109 43.32 -36.91 27.52
CA GLY A 109 43.62 -38.01 26.57
C GLY A 109 45.09 -38.43 26.54
N CYS A 110 45.98 -37.61 27.11
CA CYS A 110 47.43 -37.83 27.07
C CYS A 110 47.98 -38.64 28.25
N TRP A 111 47.13 -39.23 29.08
CA TRP A 111 47.52 -39.99 30.28
C TRP A 111 48.42 -41.21 30.01
N LEU A 112 48.32 -41.84 28.83
CA LEU A 112 49.14 -42.99 28.44
C LEU A 112 50.51 -42.61 27.83
N MET A 113 50.74 -41.33 27.51
CA MET A 113 51.94 -40.88 26.81
C MET A 113 53.21 -40.92 27.68
N PRO A 114 53.19 -40.57 28.98
CA PRO A 114 54.35 -40.71 29.85
C PRO A 114 54.82 -42.16 30.00
N ALA A 115 53.89 -43.12 30.04
CA ALA A 115 54.19 -44.55 30.15
C ALA A 115 54.81 -45.14 28.86
N LYS A 116 54.68 -44.46 27.71
CA LYS A 116 55.27 -44.83 26.41
C LYS A 116 56.49 -43.99 26.03
N GLU A 117 57.05 -43.22 26.98
CA GLU A 117 58.19 -42.30 26.79
C GLU A 117 57.98 -41.19 25.75
N TRP A 118 56.73 -40.85 25.42
CA TRP A 118 56.40 -39.77 24.47
C TRP A 118 56.34 -38.40 25.18
N LEU A 119 57.49 -37.98 25.71
CA LEU A 119 57.60 -36.85 26.65
C LEU A 119 57.23 -35.49 26.04
N TYR A 120 57.73 -35.18 24.83
CA TYR A 120 57.42 -33.92 24.16
C TYR A 120 55.96 -33.83 23.72
N SER A 121 55.38 -34.93 23.24
CA SER A 121 53.97 -35.02 22.88
C SER A 121 53.06 -34.80 24.08
N TYR A 122 53.43 -35.34 25.25
CA TYR A 122 52.72 -35.11 26.50
C TYR A 122 52.68 -33.63 26.90
N ILE A 123 53.81 -32.93 26.80
CA ILE A 123 53.91 -31.49 27.11
C ILE A 123 53.05 -30.68 26.16
N ILE A 124 53.20 -30.88 24.84
CA ILE A 124 52.46 -30.14 23.82
C ILE A 124 50.95 -30.32 24.04
N CYS A 125 50.47 -31.56 24.16
CA CYS A 125 49.05 -31.80 24.30
C CYS A 125 48.48 -31.30 25.64
N THR A 126 49.25 -31.38 26.73
CA THR A 126 48.84 -30.87 28.04
C THR A 126 48.76 -29.34 28.04
N VAL A 127 49.73 -28.65 27.44
CA VAL A 127 49.72 -27.18 27.32
C VAL A 127 48.61 -26.72 26.38
N THR A 128 48.50 -27.30 25.19
CA THR A 128 47.46 -26.94 24.21
C THR A 128 46.05 -27.21 24.77
N GLY A 129 45.84 -28.35 25.43
CA GLY A 129 44.58 -28.68 26.07
C GLY A 129 44.21 -27.70 27.19
N TYR A 130 45.16 -27.36 28.05
CA TYR A 130 44.95 -26.39 29.14
C TYR A 130 44.63 -24.99 28.61
N VAL A 131 45.36 -24.51 27.60
CA VAL A 131 45.12 -23.21 26.97
C VAL A 131 43.74 -23.16 26.31
N ALA A 132 43.32 -24.23 25.62
CA ALA A 132 41.98 -24.32 25.03
C ALA A 132 40.87 -24.27 26.08
N LEU A 133 41.05 -24.94 27.23
CA LEU A 133 40.12 -24.88 28.37
C LEU A 133 40.04 -23.48 28.98
N LEU A 134 41.19 -22.79 29.11
CA LEU A 134 41.24 -21.42 29.61
C LEU A 134 40.51 -20.45 28.67
N PHE A 135 40.73 -20.54 27.35
CA PHE A 135 39.99 -19.73 26.38
C PHE A 135 38.49 -20.04 26.40
N GLY A 136 38.10 -21.32 26.48
CA GLY A 136 36.70 -21.73 26.59
C GLY A 136 36.01 -21.15 27.83
N GLY A 137 36.65 -21.21 29.00
CA GLY A 137 36.14 -20.64 30.24
C GLY A 137 35.99 -19.11 30.19
N VAL A 138 36.98 -18.40 29.64
CA VAL A 138 36.93 -16.94 29.48
C VAL A 138 35.86 -16.50 28.48
N TRP A 139 35.68 -17.24 27.38
CA TRP A 139 34.64 -16.95 26.39
C TRP A 139 33.24 -17.16 26.95
N MET A 140 33.04 -18.14 27.83
CA MET A 140 31.77 -18.37 28.51
C MET A 140 31.33 -17.15 29.35
N GLY A 141 32.25 -16.52 30.08
CA GLY A 141 31.96 -15.30 30.85
C GLY A 141 31.73 -14.04 30.01
N ARG A 142 32.22 -14.02 28.77
CA ARG A 142 32.10 -12.88 27.83
C ARG A 142 30.96 -13.01 26.82
N MET A 143 30.18 -14.09 26.87
CA MET A 143 29.09 -14.30 25.93
C MET A 143 27.91 -13.38 26.24
N LEU A 144 27.38 -12.71 25.21
CA LEU A 144 26.14 -11.95 25.29
C LEU A 144 24.94 -12.91 25.20
N LYS A 145 24.07 -12.92 26.22
CA LYS A 145 22.84 -13.72 26.23
C LYS A 145 21.71 -12.88 25.62
N GLY A 146 21.41 -13.11 24.34
CA GLY A 146 20.30 -12.48 23.63
C GLY A 146 20.60 -12.30 22.15
N ASN A 147 19.65 -12.68 21.29
CA ASN A 147 19.73 -12.39 19.85
C ASN A 147 19.31 -10.93 19.64
N LEU A 148 20.29 -10.05 19.47
CA LEU A 148 20.06 -8.68 19.06
C LEU A 148 19.93 -8.65 17.53
N MET A 149 18.71 -8.34 17.07
CA MET A 149 18.45 -7.84 15.71
C MET A 149 18.75 -8.81 14.55
N ASP A 150 18.02 -9.91 14.47
CA ASP A 150 17.95 -10.71 13.23
C ASP A 150 17.17 -9.99 12.11
N ASP A 151 16.33 -9.00 12.44
CA ASP A 151 15.44 -8.33 11.50
C ASP A 151 15.85 -6.87 11.24
N ARG A 152 16.66 -6.67 10.19
CA ARG A 152 17.15 -5.34 9.77
C ARG A 152 16.04 -4.36 9.38
N PHE A 153 14.87 -4.88 8.99
CA PHE A 153 13.72 -4.10 8.55
C PHE A 153 12.59 -4.07 9.57
N ASN A 154 12.78 -4.67 10.75
CA ASN A 154 11.78 -4.69 11.82
C ASN A 154 10.39 -5.22 11.37
N ASN A 155 10.35 -6.05 10.32
CA ASN A 155 9.13 -6.58 9.72
C ASN A 155 8.24 -7.27 10.76
N GLU A 156 8.84 -7.97 11.72
CA GLU A 156 8.09 -8.63 12.78
C GLU A 156 7.32 -7.63 13.68
N ASN A 157 7.95 -6.52 14.08
CA ASN A 157 7.32 -5.54 14.97
C ASN A 157 6.42 -4.54 14.22
N GLU A 158 6.65 -4.32 12.92
CA GLU A 158 5.76 -3.54 12.05
C GLU A 158 4.52 -4.34 11.63
N SER A 159 4.58 -5.67 11.78
CA SER A 159 3.45 -6.53 11.47
C SER A 159 2.45 -6.67 12.62
N PHE A 160 1.17 -6.83 12.27
CA PHE A 160 0.09 -7.04 13.22
C PHE A 160 -0.91 -8.06 12.69
N MET A 161 -1.71 -8.64 13.60
CA MET A 161 -2.76 -9.58 13.23
C MET A 161 -3.82 -8.88 12.38
N GLN A 162 -3.98 -9.32 11.13
CA GLN A 162 -5.03 -8.84 10.24
C GLN A 162 -6.26 -9.76 10.30
N GLU A 163 -7.36 -9.31 9.72
CA GLU A 163 -8.60 -10.09 9.63
C GLU A 163 -8.38 -11.38 8.81
N THR A 164 -8.78 -12.51 9.39
CA THR A 164 -8.63 -13.85 8.77
C THR A 164 -9.96 -14.45 8.37
N GLU A 165 -11.06 -13.92 8.89
CA GLU A 165 -12.41 -14.37 8.56
C GLU A 165 -12.89 -13.69 7.28
N LEU A 166 -13.46 -14.48 6.36
CA LEU A 166 -14.14 -13.98 5.19
C LEU A 166 -15.56 -13.53 5.57
N LYS A 167 -15.82 -12.22 5.56
CA LYS A 167 -17.12 -11.64 5.93
C LYS A 167 -17.91 -11.28 4.68
N THR A 168 -18.75 -12.22 4.20
CA THR A 168 -19.61 -12.02 3.03
C THR A 168 -21.01 -11.57 3.41
N ASN A 169 -21.56 -10.66 2.60
CA ASN A 169 -22.98 -10.28 2.58
C ASN A 169 -23.40 -9.94 1.14
N ASP A 170 -24.68 -9.59 0.94
CA ASP A 170 -25.28 -9.25 -0.37
C ASP A 170 -24.61 -8.10 -1.14
N TYR A 171 -23.75 -7.33 -0.49
CA TYR A 171 -23.15 -6.10 -1.01
C TYR A 171 -21.63 -6.08 -0.96
N SER A 172 -21.02 -6.88 -0.09
CA SER A 172 -19.61 -6.83 0.28
C SER A 172 -18.66 -6.95 -0.92
N VAL A 173 -17.43 -6.49 -0.76
CA VAL A 173 -16.32 -6.85 -1.66
C VAL A 173 -15.17 -7.37 -0.82
N ASN A 174 -14.70 -8.58 -1.10
CA ASN A 174 -13.73 -9.30 -0.28
C ASN A 174 -12.45 -9.54 -1.07
N LEU A 175 -11.32 -9.02 -0.58
CA LEU A 175 -10.02 -9.16 -1.25
C LEU A 175 -9.14 -10.14 -0.47
N PRO A 176 -8.62 -11.20 -1.11
CA PRO A 176 -7.70 -12.12 -0.45
C PRO A 176 -6.35 -11.44 -0.22
N THR A 177 -5.79 -11.59 0.98
CA THR A 177 -4.49 -11.02 1.34
C THR A 177 -3.55 -12.05 1.95
N ARG A 178 -2.27 -11.69 1.99
CA ARG A 178 -1.25 -12.36 2.79
C ARG A 178 -0.59 -11.33 3.68
N PHE A 179 -0.46 -11.65 4.96
CA PHE A 179 0.23 -10.79 5.91
C PHE A 179 1.23 -11.61 6.71
N TYR A 180 2.34 -10.97 7.04
CA TYR A 180 3.35 -11.56 7.90
C TYR A 180 2.92 -11.32 9.36
N TYR A 181 3.01 -12.33 10.23
CA TYR A 181 2.75 -12.19 11.66
C TYR A 181 3.29 -13.41 12.40
N ASN A 182 3.89 -13.24 13.58
CA ASN A 182 4.51 -14.31 14.37
C ASN A 182 5.53 -15.14 13.56
N LYS A 183 6.41 -14.46 12.83
CA LYS A 183 7.45 -15.03 11.96
C LYS A 183 6.95 -15.96 10.85
N ARG A 184 5.68 -15.83 10.44
CA ARG A 184 5.06 -16.67 9.40
C ARG A 184 4.18 -15.83 8.49
N TRP A 185 4.03 -16.29 7.25
CA TRP A 185 3.02 -15.77 6.32
C TRP A 185 1.68 -16.41 6.61
N ASN A 186 0.68 -15.58 6.89
CA ASN A 186 -0.70 -15.97 7.15
C ASN A 186 -1.58 -15.51 5.98
N LYS A 187 -2.66 -16.26 5.72
CA LYS A 187 -3.70 -15.86 4.77
C LYS A 187 -4.71 -14.98 5.52
N GLY A 188 -5.17 -13.93 4.88
CA GLY A 188 -6.16 -13.01 5.43
C GLY A 188 -7.14 -12.51 4.38
N TRP A 189 -8.06 -11.65 4.82
CA TRP A 189 -9.07 -11.04 3.98
C TRP A 189 -9.24 -9.56 4.33
N ILE A 190 -9.25 -8.71 3.30
CA ILE A 190 -9.78 -7.35 3.43
C ILE A 190 -11.26 -7.39 3.03
N ASN A 191 -12.13 -7.17 4.01
CA ASN A 191 -13.58 -7.21 3.82
C ASN A 191 -14.15 -5.79 3.74
N VAL A 192 -14.52 -5.34 2.54
CA VAL A 192 -15.33 -4.14 2.38
C VAL A 192 -16.79 -4.51 2.61
N VAL A 193 -17.22 -4.47 3.86
CA VAL A 193 -18.57 -4.91 4.28
C VAL A 193 -19.67 -4.00 3.72
N ASN A 194 -19.37 -2.71 3.54
CA ASN A 194 -20.31 -1.71 3.03
C ASN A 194 -19.63 -0.83 1.96
N PRO A 195 -19.71 -1.20 0.68
CA PRO A 195 -19.13 -0.40 -0.40
C PRO A 195 -19.94 0.88 -0.71
N PHE A 196 -21.14 1.04 -0.15
CA PHE A 196 -21.95 2.26 -0.33
C PHE A 196 -21.40 3.47 0.43
N ARG A 197 -20.35 3.29 1.25
CA ARG A 197 -19.58 4.40 1.85
C ARG A 197 -18.53 4.97 0.89
N ALA A 198 -18.59 4.59 -0.38
CA ALA A 198 -17.59 4.83 -1.40
C ALA A 198 -16.21 4.23 -1.06
N THR A 199 -15.44 4.01 -2.10
CA THR A 199 -14.11 3.43 -2.04
C THR A 199 -13.19 4.23 -2.94
N ILE A 200 -12.06 4.65 -2.41
CA ILE A 200 -10.98 5.23 -3.19
C ILE A 200 -9.81 4.24 -3.27
N VAL A 201 -9.19 4.15 -4.44
CA VAL A 201 -7.98 3.39 -4.70
C VAL A 201 -6.89 4.35 -5.19
N LEU A 202 -5.91 4.62 -4.33
CA LEU A 202 -4.77 5.50 -4.60
C LEU A 202 -3.56 4.71 -5.04
N GLY A 203 -2.70 5.32 -5.86
CA GLY A 203 -1.40 4.74 -6.18
C GLY A 203 -0.85 5.16 -7.54
N THR A 204 0.46 5.30 -7.64
CA THR A 204 1.16 5.62 -8.88
C THR A 204 0.90 4.57 -9.98
N PRO A 205 1.12 4.90 -11.27
CA PRO A 205 1.08 3.91 -12.34
C PRO A 205 1.95 2.69 -12.03
N GLY A 206 1.43 1.48 -12.29
CA GLY A 206 2.12 0.23 -11.97
C GLY A 206 1.96 -0.28 -10.54
N SER A 207 1.32 0.46 -9.63
CA SER A 207 1.07 0.04 -8.23
C SER A 207 0.03 -1.08 -8.06
N GLY A 208 -0.58 -1.55 -9.15
CA GLY A 208 -1.53 -2.67 -9.13
C GLY A 208 -2.97 -2.31 -8.77
N LYS A 209 -3.35 -1.01 -8.75
CA LYS A 209 -4.72 -0.53 -8.42
C LYS A 209 -5.83 -1.34 -9.10
N SER A 210 -5.76 -1.45 -10.41
CA SER A 210 -6.81 -2.06 -11.23
C SER A 210 -6.87 -3.57 -10.98
N TYR A 211 -5.73 -4.25 -11.03
CA TYR A 211 -5.64 -5.69 -10.80
C TYR A 211 -6.08 -6.11 -9.39
N ALA A 212 -5.62 -5.41 -8.36
CA ALA A 212 -5.83 -5.81 -6.97
C ALA A 212 -7.23 -5.44 -6.46
N VAL A 213 -7.76 -4.27 -6.84
CA VAL A 213 -9.01 -3.75 -6.26
C VAL A 213 -10.11 -3.64 -7.31
N VAL A 214 -9.91 -2.87 -8.38
CA VAL A 214 -10.98 -2.54 -9.36
C VAL A 214 -11.54 -3.80 -10.02
N ASN A 215 -10.68 -4.72 -10.47
CA ASN A 215 -11.09 -5.98 -11.09
C ASN A 215 -11.92 -6.84 -10.14
N ASN A 216 -11.56 -6.88 -8.85
CA ASN A 216 -12.31 -7.63 -7.84
C ASN A 216 -13.66 -6.97 -7.55
N TYR A 217 -13.73 -5.64 -7.55
CA TYR A 217 -14.98 -4.89 -7.46
C TYR A 217 -15.92 -5.25 -8.61
N ILE A 218 -15.43 -5.20 -9.86
CA ILE A 218 -16.23 -5.55 -11.04
C ILE A 218 -16.80 -6.97 -10.91
N LYS A 219 -15.93 -7.95 -10.67
CA LYS A 219 -16.32 -9.37 -10.57
C LYS A 219 -17.37 -9.61 -9.49
N GLN A 220 -17.10 -9.15 -8.28
CA GLN A 220 -17.99 -9.43 -7.14
C GLN A 220 -19.29 -8.62 -7.19
N CYS A 221 -19.28 -7.41 -7.77
CA CYS A 221 -20.52 -6.68 -8.02
C CYS A 221 -21.42 -7.45 -9.01
N ILE A 222 -20.85 -7.99 -10.09
CA ILE A 222 -21.57 -8.80 -11.07
C ILE A 222 -22.13 -10.07 -10.40
N GLU A 223 -21.29 -10.85 -9.70
CA GLU A 223 -21.73 -12.05 -8.96
C GLU A 223 -22.87 -11.77 -7.98
N LYS A 224 -22.84 -10.60 -7.35
CA LYS A 224 -23.86 -10.19 -6.36
C LYS A 224 -25.09 -9.56 -7.00
N GLY A 225 -25.16 -9.46 -8.33
CA GLY A 225 -26.34 -8.96 -9.02
C GLY A 225 -26.48 -7.44 -9.02
N TYR A 226 -25.38 -6.72 -9.10
CA TYR A 226 -25.38 -5.27 -9.31
C TYR A 226 -25.62 -4.93 -10.77
N SER A 227 -26.29 -3.80 -11.03
CA SER A 227 -26.06 -3.05 -12.27
C SER A 227 -24.77 -2.27 -12.14
N ALA A 228 -24.12 -1.92 -13.25
CA ALA A 228 -22.83 -1.24 -13.17
C ALA A 228 -22.66 -0.19 -14.26
N TYR A 229 -22.05 0.93 -13.85
CA TYR A 229 -21.38 1.87 -14.72
C TYR A 229 -19.88 1.65 -14.56
N ILE A 230 -19.21 1.28 -15.64
CA ILE A 230 -17.77 0.99 -15.66
C ILE A 230 -17.11 1.93 -16.64
N TYR A 231 -16.33 2.88 -16.13
CA TYR A 231 -15.51 3.75 -16.94
C TYR A 231 -14.13 3.11 -17.16
N ASP A 232 -13.90 2.69 -18.39
CA ASP A 232 -12.72 1.94 -18.83
C ASP A 232 -11.78 2.89 -19.60
N PHE A 233 -10.84 3.49 -18.85
CA PHE A 233 -9.88 4.44 -19.42
C PHE A 233 -8.93 3.80 -20.45
N LYS A 234 -8.68 2.50 -20.33
CA LYS A 234 -7.84 1.71 -21.24
C LYS A 234 -8.67 0.64 -21.93
N PHE A 235 -9.75 1.09 -22.58
CA PHE A 235 -10.69 0.18 -23.21
C PHE A 235 -9.97 -0.78 -24.19
N PRO A 236 -10.27 -2.10 -24.17
CA PRO A 236 -11.37 -2.76 -23.46
C PRO A 236 -10.97 -3.54 -22.19
N ASP A 237 -9.93 -3.12 -21.46
CA ASP A 237 -9.35 -3.88 -20.33
C ASP A 237 -10.39 -4.28 -19.27
N LEU A 238 -11.14 -3.31 -18.72
CA LEU A 238 -12.16 -3.58 -17.71
C LEU A 238 -13.44 -4.14 -18.31
N SER A 239 -13.75 -3.72 -19.53
CA SER A 239 -14.96 -4.10 -20.25
C SER A 239 -14.99 -5.58 -20.59
N VAL A 240 -13.86 -6.15 -21.01
CA VAL A 240 -13.71 -7.59 -21.28
C VAL A 240 -13.88 -8.40 -19.99
N ILE A 241 -13.32 -7.92 -18.87
CA ILE A 241 -13.49 -8.58 -17.57
C ILE A 241 -14.97 -8.60 -17.20
N ALA A 242 -15.66 -7.46 -17.28
CA ALA A 242 -17.07 -7.35 -16.95
C ALA A 242 -17.94 -8.27 -17.83
N MET A 243 -17.72 -8.26 -19.15
CA MET A 243 -18.47 -9.10 -20.09
C MET A 243 -18.26 -10.60 -19.82
N ASN A 244 -17.01 -11.03 -19.69
CA ASN A 244 -16.69 -12.44 -19.44
C ASN A 244 -17.26 -12.93 -18.10
N HIS A 245 -17.22 -12.06 -17.09
CA HIS A 245 -17.75 -12.40 -15.77
C HIS A 245 -19.27 -12.47 -15.78
N LEU A 246 -19.95 -11.55 -16.47
CA LEU A 246 -21.40 -11.60 -16.65
C LEU A 246 -21.81 -12.89 -17.37
N ASN A 247 -21.17 -13.22 -18.48
CA ASN A 247 -21.49 -14.41 -19.28
C ASN A 247 -21.36 -15.71 -18.48
N THR A 248 -20.38 -15.79 -17.58
CA THR A 248 -20.14 -16.97 -16.76
C THR A 248 -21.06 -17.06 -15.54
N HIS A 249 -21.58 -15.93 -15.04
CA HIS A 249 -22.38 -15.85 -13.81
C HIS A 249 -23.85 -15.46 -14.07
N THR A 250 -24.33 -15.57 -15.31
CA THR A 250 -25.74 -15.29 -15.67
C THR A 250 -26.74 -16.09 -14.82
N LYS A 251 -26.38 -17.31 -14.40
CA LYS A 251 -27.22 -18.21 -13.58
C LYS A 251 -27.33 -17.77 -12.11
N ASP A 252 -26.40 -16.95 -11.63
CA ASP A 252 -26.36 -16.51 -10.23
C ASP A 252 -27.33 -15.34 -9.96
N TYR A 253 -27.86 -14.74 -11.03
CA TYR A 253 -28.88 -13.71 -10.95
C TYR A 253 -30.24 -14.32 -10.59
N LYS A 254 -30.76 -13.97 -9.41
CA LYS A 254 -32.09 -14.39 -8.91
C LYS A 254 -33.27 -13.68 -9.62
N GLY A 255 -33.03 -13.02 -10.75
CA GLY A 255 -33.99 -12.13 -11.42
C GLY A 255 -33.54 -11.78 -12.83
N VAL A 256 -33.80 -10.56 -13.26
CA VAL A 256 -33.44 -10.11 -14.62
C VAL A 256 -31.93 -9.97 -14.74
N VAL A 257 -31.34 -10.69 -15.69
CA VAL A 257 -29.92 -10.57 -16.04
C VAL A 257 -29.69 -9.20 -16.70
N PRO A 258 -28.70 -8.41 -16.26
CA PRO A 258 -28.40 -7.12 -16.87
C PRO A 258 -28.00 -7.24 -18.33
N GLU A 259 -28.53 -6.37 -19.17
CA GLU A 259 -28.05 -6.22 -20.55
C GLU A 259 -26.64 -5.58 -20.52
N PHE A 260 -25.70 -6.18 -21.25
CA PHE A 260 -24.37 -5.59 -21.42
C PHE A 260 -24.39 -4.56 -22.55
N ARG A 261 -24.07 -3.31 -22.24
CA ARG A 261 -24.04 -2.19 -23.20
C ARG A 261 -22.67 -1.52 -23.16
N VAL A 262 -22.26 -1.02 -24.31
CA VAL A 262 -20.95 -0.39 -24.51
C VAL A 262 -21.13 0.92 -25.22
N ILE A 263 -20.47 1.97 -24.73
CA ILE A 263 -20.26 3.23 -25.46
C ILE A 263 -18.76 3.34 -25.71
N ASN A 264 -18.38 3.34 -26.99
CA ASN A 264 -17.01 3.54 -27.46
C ASN A 264 -17.04 4.39 -28.74
N PHE A 265 -16.19 5.41 -28.80
CA PHE A 265 -16.07 6.30 -29.96
C PHE A 265 -14.98 5.88 -30.95
N ASP A 266 -14.04 5.01 -30.57
CA ASP A 266 -12.99 4.55 -31.49
C ASP A 266 -13.44 3.38 -32.37
N ASP A 267 -14.23 2.47 -31.81
CA ASP A 267 -14.76 1.28 -32.50
C ASP A 267 -16.30 1.29 -32.47
N PRO A 268 -16.95 1.99 -33.42
CA PRO A 268 -18.41 2.01 -33.55
C PRO A 268 -19.03 0.61 -33.71
N MET A 269 -18.31 -0.35 -34.31
CA MET A 269 -18.83 -1.71 -34.50
C MET A 269 -18.98 -2.47 -33.17
N ARG A 270 -18.21 -2.08 -32.15
CA ARG A 270 -18.30 -2.64 -30.79
C ARG A 270 -18.93 -1.65 -29.80
N SER A 271 -19.69 -0.68 -30.32
CA SER A 271 -20.38 0.34 -29.57
C SER A 271 -21.88 0.28 -29.82
N HIS A 272 -22.66 0.77 -28.89
CA HIS A 272 -24.10 0.98 -29.03
C HIS A 272 -24.39 2.47 -29.11
N ARG A 273 -25.45 2.82 -29.84
CA ARG A 273 -25.86 4.23 -29.93
C ARG A 273 -26.68 4.62 -28.72
N CYS A 274 -26.35 5.75 -28.12
CA CYS A 274 -27.09 6.32 -27.01
C CYS A 274 -27.06 7.83 -27.10
N ASN A 275 -28.23 8.48 -27.17
CA ASN A 275 -28.28 9.93 -27.15
C ASN A 275 -28.34 10.43 -25.70
N PRO A 276 -27.30 11.10 -25.20
CA PRO A 276 -27.27 11.57 -23.82
C PRO A 276 -28.11 12.82 -23.56
N ILE A 277 -28.59 13.51 -24.60
CA ILE A 277 -29.55 14.61 -24.49
C ILE A 277 -30.93 14.23 -25.06
N ALA A 278 -31.32 12.96 -24.94
CA ALA A 278 -32.64 12.53 -25.41
C ALA A 278 -33.77 13.36 -24.75
N PRO A 279 -34.83 13.75 -25.50
CA PRO A 279 -35.93 14.57 -25.00
C PRO A 279 -36.58 14.03 -23.72
N GLU A 280 -36.69 12.71 -23.62
CA GLU A 280 -37.26 11.99 -22.46
C GLU A 280 -36.56 12.28 -21.13
N PHE A 281 -35.31 12.78 -21.17
CA PHE A 281 -34.54 13.15 -19.99
C PHE A 281 -34.64 14.63 -19.62
N MET A 282 -35.36 15.44 -20.41
CA MET A 282 -35.47 16.88 -20.21
C MET A 282 -36.93 17.27 -19.99
N THR A 283 -37.21 17.68 -18.76
CA THR A 283 -38.53 18.13 -18.32
C THR A 283 -38.64 19.65 -18.32
N ASP A 284 -37.53 20.33 -18.05
CA ASP A 284 -37.42 21.78 -17.93
C ASP A 284 -36.16 22.29 -18.64
N ILE A 285 -36.16 23.57 -19.03
CA ILE A 285 -34.99 24.21 -19.66
C ILE A 285 -33.74 24.16 -18.79
N SER A 286 -33.90 24.06 -17.46
CA SER A 286 -32.80 23.82 -16.52
C SER A 286 -32.04 22.52 -16.82
N ASP A 287 -32.73 21.47 -17.29
CA ASP A 287 -32.08 20.22 -17.68
C ASP A 287 -31.19 20.42 -18.92
N ALA A 288 -31.63 21.26 -19.88
CA ALA A 288 -30.84 21.64 -21.05
C ALA A 288 -29.63 22.50 -20.66
N TYR A 289 -29.81 23.44 -19.73
CA TYR A 289 -28.73 24.24 -19.18
C TYR A 289 -27.67 23.37 -18.51
N GLU A 290 -28.04 22.39 -17.69
CA GLU A 290 -27.07 21.48 -17.07
C GLU A 290 -26.33 20.58 -18.07
N SER A 291 -27.01 20.15 -19.15
CA SER A 291 -26.38 19.47 -20.28
C SER A 291 -25.28 20.35 -20.88
N ALA A 292 -25.66 21.56 -21.31
CA ALA A 292 -24.76 22.53 -21.92
C ALA A 292 -23.58 22.85 -21.00
N TYR A 293 -23.87 23.09 -19.72
CA TYR A 293 -22.87 23.35 -18.69
C TYR A 293 -21.85 22.21 -18.59
N THR A 294 -22.32 20.96 -18.49
CA THR A 294 -21.44 19.79 -18.40
C THR A 294 -20.55 19.64 -19.63
N ILE A 295 -21.10 19.87 -20.83
CA ILE A 295 -20.37 19.80 -22.09
C ILE A 295 -19.26 20.86 -22.11
N MET A 296 -19.62 22.12 -21.85
CA MET A 296 -18.70 23.25 -21.93
C MET A 296 -17.55 23.17 -20.91
N LEU A 297 -17.84 22.75 -19.67
CA LEU A 297 -16.80 22.60 -18.64
C LEU A 297 -15.84 21.43 -18.94
N ASN A 298 -16.33 20.33 -19.54
CA ASN A 298 -15.44 19.23 -19.92
C ASN A 298 -14.55 19.59 -21.12
N LEU A 299 -15.04 20.46 -22.03
CA LEU A 299 -14.23 21.01 -23.12
C LEU A 299 -13.18 22.03 -22.62
N ASN A 300 -13.51 22.77 -21.56
CA ASN A 300 -12.64 23.79 -20.97
C ASN A 300 -12.55 23.63 -19.44
N LYS A 301 -11.71 22.70 -18.96
CA LYS A 301 -11.56 22.40 -17.52
C LYS A 301 -11.20 23.62 -16.66
N THR A 302 -10.54 24.63 -17.23
CA THR A 302 -10.21 25.88 -16.51
C THR A 302 -11.45 26.70 -16.13
N TRP A 303 -12.61 26.42 -16.72
CA TRP A 303 -13.87 27.08 -16.38
C TRP A 303 -14.47 26.56 -15.07
N VAL A 304 -14.04 25.39 -14.58
CA VAL A 304 -14.47 24.83 -13.29
C VAL A 304 -14.19 25.81 -12.15
N SER A 305 -13.08 26.57 -12.21
CA SER A 305 -12.71 27.56 -11.20
C SER A 305 -13.21 28.99 -11.48
N LYS A 306 -13.90 29.22 -12.62
CA LYS A 306 -14.38 30.53 -13.08
C LYS A 306 -15.91 30.59 -13.22
N GLN A 307 -16.63 29.81 -12.41
CA GLN A 307 -18.10 29.76 -12.46
C GLN A 307 -18.69 31.15 -12.13
N GLY A 308 -19.72 31.55 -12.88
CA GLY A 308 -20.34 32.88 -12.76
C GLY A 308 -19.63 33.99 -13.56
N ASP A 309 -18.51 33.71 -14.23
CA ASP A 309 -17.90 34.64 -15.18
C ASP A 309 -18.76 34.73 -16.46
N PHE A 310 -18.98 35.93 -16.96
CA PHE A 310 -19.83 36.20 -18.12
C PHE A 310 -19.39 35.42 -19.38
N PHE A 311 -18.07 35.29 -19.59
CA PHE A 311 -17.51 34.55 -20.73
C PHE A 311 -17.62 33.02 -20.58
N VAL A 312 -17.96 32.53 -19.39
CA VAL A 312 -18.27 31.12 -19.13
C VAL A 312 -19.77 30.89 -19.27
N GLU A 313 -20.60 31.78 -18.71
CA GLU A 313 -22.07 31.63 -18.71
C GLU A 313 -22.69 31.83 -20.10
N SER A 314 -22.22 32.81 -20.88
CA SER A 314 -22.77 33.09 -22.22
C SER A 314 -22.75 31.88 -23.17
N PRO A 315 -21.63 31.19 -23.44
CA PRO A 315 -21.65 30.04 -24.34
C PRO A 315 -22.52 28.87 -23.81
N ILE A 316 -22.65 28.74 -22.48
CA ILE A 316 -23.50 27.73 -21.85
C ILE A 316 -24.98 28.05 -22.11
N ILE A 317 -25.40 29.30 -21.90
CA ILE A 317 -26.77 29.75 -22.13
C ILE A 317 -27.16 29.58 -23.60
N LEU A 318 -26.27 29.96 -24.53
CA LEU A 318 -26.52 29.80 -25.97
C LEU A 318 -26.74 28.32 -26.34
N LEU A 319 -25.85 27.43 -25.88
CA LEU A 319 -25.97 26.00 -26.14
C LEU A 319 -27.22 25.40 -25.45
N ALA A 320 -27.57 25.86 -24.26
CA ALA A 320 -28.78 25.45 -23.55
C ALA A 320 -30.05 25.80 -24.34
N ALA A 321 -30.12 27.03 -24.86
CA ALA A 321 -31.22 27.48 -25.70
C ALA A 321 -31.37 26.63 -26.97
N ILE A 322 -30.25 26.28 -27.61
CA ILE A 322 -30.25 25.38 -28.79
C ILE A 322 -30.72 23.98 -28.42
N ILE A 323 -30.22 23.39 -27.32
CA ILE A 323 -30.64 22.06 -26.88
C ILE A 323 -32.15 22.06 -26.57
N TRP A 324 -32.64 23.08 -25.88
CA TRP A 324 -34.06 23.22 -25.54
C TRP A 324 -34.93 23.42 -26.78
N PHE A 325 -34.49 24.27 -27.73
CA PHE A 325 -35.14 24.41 -29.03
C PHE A 325 -35.30 23.05 -29.72
N LEU A 326 -34.23 22.26 -29.81
CA LEU A 326 -34.30 20.96 -30.46
C LEU A 326 -35.21 19.98 -29.71
N ARG A 327 -35.37 20.12 -28.39
CA ARG A 327 -36.30 19.32 -27.59
C ARG A 327 -37.76 19.66 -27.91
N ILE A 328 -38.10 20.95 -28.04
CA ILE A 328 -39.50 21.38 -28.31
C ILE A 328 -39.86 21.28 -29.79
N TYR A 329 -38.89 21.43 -30.68
CA TYR A 329 -39.10 21.38 -32.12
C TYR A 329 -39.46 19.95 -32.57
N LYS A 330 -40.61 19.80 -33.22
CA LYS A 330 -41.18 18.51 -33.67
C LYS A 330 -41.13 17.42 -32.59
N ASP A 331 -41.51 17.77 -31.35
CA ASP A 331 -41.53 16.83 -30.22
C ASP A 331 -40.19 16.13 -29.97
N GLY A 332 -39.07 16.81 -30.27
CA GLY A 332 -37.74 16.32 -29.97
C GLY A 332 -37.14 15.36 -30.99
N GLU A 333 -37.75 15.20 -32.17
CA GLU A 333 -37.27 14.29 -33.24
C GLU A 333 -35.77 14.49 -33.56
N TYR A 334 -35.30 15.74 -33.54
CA TYR A 334 -33.91 16.10 -33.85
C TYR A 334 -33.08 16.48 -32.61
N CYS A 335 -33.59 16.23 -31.40
CA CYS A 335 -32.90 16.56 -30.17
C CYS A 335 -31.77 15.58 -29.90
N THR A 336 -30.63 15.80 -30.54
CA THR A 336 -29.43 14.97 -30.42
C THR A 336 -28.19 15.86 -30.39
N PHE A 337 -27.12 15.36 -29.80
CA PHE A 337 -25.89 16.13 -29.67
C PHE A 337 -25.31 16.57 -31.03
N PRO A 338 -25.28 15.73 -32.09
CA PRO A 338 -24.84 16.16 -33.42
C PRO A 338 -25.68 17.30 -34.00
N HIS A 339 -27.02 17.22 -33.92
CA HIS A 339 -27.89 18.29 -34.41
C HIS A 339 -27.68 19.61 -33.66
N ALA A 340 -27.40 19.56 -32.34
CA ALA A 340 -27.08 20.76 -31.57
C ALA A 340 -25.79 21.44 -32.06
N ILE A 341 -24.75 20.66 -32.37
CA ILE A 341 -23.48 21.18 -32.91
C ILE A 341 -23.69 21.78 -34.30
N GLU A 342 -24.36 21.04 -35.20
CA GLU A 342 -24.61 21.50 -36.57
C GLU A 342 -25.47 22.78 -36.59
N PHE A 343 -26.48 22.87 -35.72
CA PHE A 343 -27.32 24.05 -35.59
C PHE A 343 -26.53 25.25 -35.08
N LEU A 344 -25.72 25.09 -34.01
CA LEU A 344 -24.83 26.14 -33.51
C LEU A 344 -23.82 26.62 -34.57
N CYS A 345 -23.44 25.75 -35.50
CA CYS A 345 -22.47 26.10 -36.53
C CYS A 345 -23.04 26.92 -37.69
N ARG A 346 -24.37 27.08 -37.78
CA ARG A 346 -25.01 27.93 -38.78
C ARG A 346 -24.78 29.44 -38.50
N PRO A 347 -24.94 30.31 -39.51
CA PRO A 347 -24.88 31.76 -39.31
C PRO A 347 -25.88 32.20 -38.23
N TYR A 348 -25.45 33.07 -37.31
CA TYR A 348 -26.32 33.52 -36.22
C TYR A 348 -27.50 34.36 -36.70
N GLU A 349 -27.35 34.98 -37.88
CA GLU A 349 -28.41 35.66 -38.62
C GLU A 349 -29.58 34.73 -38.97
N ASP A 350 -29.31 33.44 -39.17
CA ASP A 350 -30.33 32.42 -39.42
C ASP A 350 -30.89 31.86 -38.10
N ILE A 351 -30.01 31.57 -37.13
CA ILE A 351 -30.43 30.85 -35.91
C ILE A 351 -31.18 31.76 -34.93
N PHE A 352 -30.80 33.03 -34.77
CA PHE A 352 -31.40 33.90 -33.76
C PHE A 352 -32.88 34.20 -34.03
N PRO A 353 -33.31 34.55 -35.25
CA PRO A 353 -34.73 34.71 -35.56
C PRO A 353 -35.54 33.43 -35.30
N ILE A 354 -34.97 32.26 -35.57
CA ILE A 354 -35.62 30.98 -35.29
C ILE A 354 -35.77 30.80 -33.79
N LEU A 355 -34.69 30.94 -33.02
CA LEU A 355 -34.72 30.69 -31.58
C LEU A 355 -35.61 31.69 -30.83
N THR A 356 -35.60 32.98 -31.20
CA THR A 356 -36.44 34.01 -30.57
C THR A 356 -37.91 33.92 -30.96
N SER A 357 -38.26 33.19 -32.02
CA SER A 357 -39.67 32.90 -32.35
C SER A 357 -40.36 32.00 -31.31
N TYR A 358 -39.60 31.38 -30.40
CA TYR A 358 -40.11 30.56 -29.31
C TYR A 358 -40.13 31.35 -27.99
N PRO A 359 -41.32 31.59 -27.40
CA PRO A 359 -41.44 32.40 -26.17
C PRO A 359 -40.61 31.88 -24.99
N GLU A 360 -40.43 30.57 -24.88
CA GLU A 360 -39.64 29.95 -23.81
C GLU A 360 -38.14 30.31 -23.86
N LEU A 361 -37.64 30.75 -25.01
CA LEU A 361 -36.23 31.06 -25.24
C LEU A 361 -35.91 32.55 -25.21
N GLU A 362 -36.92 33.42 -25.29
CA GLU A 362 -36.77 34.86 -25.44
C GLU A 362 -35.88 35.47 -24.33
N ASN A 363 -36.16 35.14 -23.07
CA ASN A 363 -35.40 35.65 -21.93
C ASN A 363 -33.94 35.15 -21.88
N TYR A 364 -33.68 33.95 -22.40
CA TYR A 364 -32.32 33.38 -22.44
C TYR A 364 -31.47 34.02 -23.55
N LEU A 365 -32.13 34.50 -24.60
CA LEU A 365 -31.47 35.06 -25.78
C LEU A 365 -31.38 36.58 -25.76
N SER A 366 -32.08 37.26 -24.84
CA SER A 366 -32.07 38.72 -24.76
C SER A 366 -30.67 39.34 -24.74
N PRO A 367 -29.66 38.82 -24.01
CA PRO A 367 -28.33 39.45 -24.02
C PRO A 367 -27.63 39.33 -25.38
N PHE A 368 -27.91 38.27 -26.14
CA PHE A 368 -27.36 38.07 -27.48
C PHE A 368 -28.07 38.95 -28.50
N MET A 369 -29.39 39.11 -28.36
CA MET A 369 -30.20 39.99 -29.21
C MET A 369 -29.87 41.45 -28.98
N ASP A 370 -29.67 41.88 -27.73
CA ASP A 370 -29.23 43.23 -27.39
C ASP A 370 -27.86 43.54 -27.99
N ALA A 371 -26.92 42.59 -27.93
CA ALA A 371 -25.62 42.73 -28.57
C ALA A 371 -25.73 42.78 -30.10
N TRP A 372 -26.60 41.97 -30.70
CA TRP A 372 -26.80 41.92 -32.15
C TRP A 372 -27.44 43.20 -32.69
N LEU A 373 -28.56 43.62 -32.11
CA LEU A 373 -29.33 44.81 -32.50
C LEU A 373 -28.62 46.11 -32.10
N GLY A 374 -27.88 46.10 -30.99
CA GLY A 374 -27.07 47.23 -30.53
C GLY A 374 -25.76 47.43 -31.30
N GLY A 375 -25.46 46.59 -32.30
CA GLY A 375 -24.28 46.71 -33.16
C GLY A 375 -22.96 46.25 -32.51
N ALA A 376 -23.01 45.54 -31.38
CA ALA A 376 -21.85 45.01 -30.67
C ALA A 376 -21.37 43.66 -31.25
N GLN A 377 -21.12 43.63 -32.56
CA GLN A 377 -20.81 42.40 -33.30
C GLN A 377 -19.55 41.68 -32.78
N GLU A 378 -18.48 42.40 -32.43
CA GLU A 378 -17.25 41.79 -31.93
C GLU A 378 -17.47 41.01 -30.62
N GLN A 379 -18.25 41.57 -29.69
CA GLN A 379 -18.57 40.91 -28.42
C GLN A 379 -19.43 39.67 -28.64
N LEU A 380 -20.43 39.78 -29.53
CA LEU A 380 -21.30 38.66 -29.89
C LEU A 380 -20.51 37.52 -30.54
N GLN A 381 -19.63 37.85 -31.50
CA GLN A 381 -18.72 36.88 -32.12
C GLN A 381 -17.84 36.19 -31.09
N GLY A 382 -17.30 36.93 -30.12
CA GLY A 382 -16.50 36.36 -29.03
C GLY A 382 -17.26 35.31 -28.20
N GLN A 383 -18.53 35.59 -27.87
CA GLN A 383 -19.38 34.66 -27.12
C GLN A 383 -19.72 33.40 -27.93
N ILE A 384 -20.14 33.57 -29.19
CA ILE A 384 -20.50 32.45 -30.07
C ILE A 384 -19.25 31.59 -30.35
N ALA A 385 -18.11 32.21 -30.63
CA ALA A 385 -16.85 31.51 -30.90
C ALA A 385 -16.40 30.68 -29.69
N SER A 386 -16.65 31.17 -28.47
CA SER A 386 -16.32 30.45 -27.22
C SER A 386 -17.11 29.15 -27.06
N ALA A 387 -18.32 29.05 -27.64
CA ALA A 387 -19.08 27.80 -27.75
C ALA A 387 -18.65 26.97 -28.97
N LYS A 388 -18.58 27.60 -30.14
CA LYS A 388 -18.43 26.95 -31.45
C LYS A 388 -17.05 26.29 -31.64
N ILE A 389 -15.96 26.96 -31.26
CA ILE A 389 -14.60 26.43 -31.49
C ILE A 389 -14.35 25.14 -30.71
N PRO A 390 -14.67 25.03 -29.40
CA PRO A 390 -14.50 23.78 -28.68
C PRO A 390 -15.40 22.65 -29.21
N LEU A 391 -16.66 22.95 -29.53
CA LEU A 391 -17.63 21.95 -30.01
C LEU A 391 -17.28 21.40 -31.40
N THR A 392 -16.75 22.22 -32.31
CA THR A 392 -16.34 21.78 -33.64
C THR A 392 -15.21 20.74 -33.61
N ARG A 393 -14.37 20.73 -32.56
CA ARG A 393 -13.33 19.70 -32.35
C ARG A 393 -13.90 18.31 -32.07
N MET A 394 -15.18 18.22 -31.69
CA MET A 394 -15.87 16.96 -31.41
C MET A 394 -16.45 16.30 -32.66
N ILE A 395 -16.53 17.05 -33.77
CA ILE A 395 -17.18 16.60 -34.99
C ILE A 395 -16.35 15.46 -35.58
N SER A 396 -16.94 14.26 -35.57
CA SER A 396 -16.39 13.08 -36.22
C SER A 396 -17.51 12.12 -36.58
N PRO A 397 -17.38 11.35 -37.68
CA PRO A 397 -18.38 10.35 -38.06
C PRO A 397 -18.68 9.36 -36.94
N GLN A 398 -17.67 8.95 -36.18
CA GLN A 398 -17.80 7.97 -35.11
C GLN A 398 -18.61 8.53 -33.94
N LEU A 399 -18.28 9.74 -33.47
CA LEU A 399 -19.01 10.38 -32.37
C LEU A 399 -20.45 10.68 -32.76
N TYR A 400 -20.66 11.21 -33.97
CA TYR A 400 -22.00 11.48 -34.49
C TYR A 400 -22.83 10.21 -34.58
N TRP A 401 -22.25 9.11 -35.07
CA TRP A 401 -22.95 7.83 -35.13
C TRP A 401 -23.38 7.35 -33.73
N VAL A 402 -22.49 7.38 -32.74
CA VAL A 402 -22.78 6.93 -31.35
C VAL A 402 -23.87 7.79 -30.69
N MET A 403 -23.87 9.10 -30.90
CA MET A 403 -24.71 10.04 -30.15
C MET A 403 -26.00 10.48 -30.87
N SER A 404 -26.24 10.00 -32.09
CA SER A 404 -27.40 10.39 -32.92
C SER A 404 -28.67 9.58 -32.70
N ALA A 405 -28.60 8.47 -31.96
CA ALA A 405 -29.76 7.61 -31.70
C ALA A 405 -29.69 7.00 -30.29
N SER A 406 -30.82 6.49 -29.79
CA SER A 406 -30.90 5.78 -28.51
C SER A 406 -31.34 4.34 -28.71
N GLU A 407 -30.40 3.40 -28.68
CA GLU A 407 -30.67 1.95 -28.70
C GLU A 407 -30.97 1.39 -27.31
N PHE A 408 -30.57 2.12 -26.26
CA PHE A 408 -30.83 1.78 -24.87
C PHE A 408 -30.93 3.04 -24.01
N SER A 409 -31.63 2.93 -22.88
CA SER A 409 -31.73 3.99 -21.87
C SER A 409 -30.57 3.94 -20.88
N LEU A 410 -30.10 5.12 -20.45
CA LEU A 410 -29.08 5.31 -19.41
C LEU A 410 -29.57 4.96 -17.99
N ASP A 411 -30.84 4.57 -17.81
CA ASP A 411 -31.39 4.02 -16.57
C ASP A 411 -30.85 2.60 -16.33
N ILE A 412 -29.59 2.51 -15.88
CA ILE A 412 -28.88 1.23 -15.72
C ILE A 412 -29.36 0.40 -14.52
N ASN A 413 -29.95 1.03 -13.50
CA ASN A 413 -30.40 0.36 -12.28
C ASN A 413 -31.93 0.20 -12.20
N ASN A 414 -32.57 0.23 -13.36
CA ASN A 414 -33.95 -0.18 -13.53
C ASN A 414 -34.12 -1.66 -13.12
N PRO A 415 -35.00 -2.00 -12.16
CA PRO A 415 -35.20 -3.39 -11.72
C PRO A 415 -35.73 -4.32 -12.82
N GLU A 416 -36.48 -3.80 -13.79
CA GLU A 416 -37.09 -4.59 -14.86
C GLU A 416 -36.14 -4.78 -16.03
N ARG A 417 -35.25 -3.81 -16.29
CA ARG A 417 -34.31 -3.81 -17.41
C ARG A 417 -32.92 -3.30 -16.99
N PRO A 418 -32.25 -3.98 -16.04
CA PRO A 418 -30.96 -3.56 -15.53
C PRO A 418 -29.88 -3.66 -16.61
N LYS A 419 -28.79 -2.90 -16.45
CA LYS A 419 -27.70 -2.86 -17.44
C LYS A 419 -26.33 -2.83 -16.75
N ILE A 420 -25.36 -3.43 -17.42
CA ILE A 420 -23.94 -3.17 -17.18
C ILE A 420 -23.47 -2.33 -18.37
N LEU A 421 -23.23 -1.05 -18.11
CA LEU A 421 -22.78 -0.08 -19.08
C LEU A 421 -21.28 0.15 -18.93
N CYS A 422 -20.53 -0.31 -19.93
CA CYS A 422 -19.11 -0.01 -20.05
C CYS A 422 -18.91 1.17 -20.99
N VAL A 423 -18.14 2.16 -20.54
CA VAL A 423 -17.82 3.35 -21.30
C VAL A 423 -16.33 3.41 -21.51
N GLY A 424 -15.93 3.23 -22.77
CA GLY A 424 -14.53 3.25 -23.17
C GLY A 424 -14.04 4.67 -23.40
N ASN A 425 -12.82 4.94 -22.94
CA ASN A 425 -12.06 6.10 -23.36
C ASN A 425 -10.74 5.65 -24.02
N ASN A 426 -10.11 6.59 -24.71
CA ASN A 426 -8.80 6.43 -25.30
C ASN A 426 -7.83 7.47 -24.71
N PRO A 427 -6.73 7.05 -24.08
CA PRO A 427 -5.71 7.95 -23.55
C PRO A 427 -5.18 8.95 -24.58
N ASP A 428 -5.08 8.56 -25.86
CA ASP A 428 -4.55 9.41 -26.94
C ASP A 428 -5.55 10.50 -27.38
N ARG A 429 -6.84 10.32 -27.09
CA ARG A 429 -7.95 11.20 -27.54
C ARG A 429 -8.78 11.76 -26.39
N GLN A 430 -8.21 11.77 -25.20
CA GLN A 430 -8.90 12.11 -23.96
C GLN A 430 -9.58 13.49 -23.99
N ASN A 431 -8.92 14.51 -24.55
CA ASN A 431 -9.47 15.87 -24.60
C ASN A 431 -10.71 15.98 -25.48
N ILE A 432 -10.80 15.14 -26.52
CA ILE A 432 -11.97 15.10 -27.41
C ILE A 432 -13.07 14.33 -26.68
N TYR A 433 -12.86 13.06 -26.33
CA TYR A 433 -13.93 12.25 -25.76
C TYR A 433 -14.40 12.69 -24.38
N GLY A 434 -13.57 13.40 -23.61
CA GLY A 434 -13.90 13.89 -22.27
C GLY A 434 -15.24 14.66 -22.20
N ALA A 435 -15.57 15.47 -23.21
CA ALA A 435 -16.82 16.21 -23.24
C ALA A 435 -18.06 15.34 -23.46
N ALA A 436 -18.00 14.44 -24.43
CA ALA A 436 -19.10 13.51 -24.70
C ALA A 436 -19.29 12.51 -23.54
N LEU A 437 -18.19 12.00 -22.98
CA LEU A 437 -18.20 11.10 -21.83
C LEU A 437 -18.69 11.81 -20.56
N GLY A 438 -18.29 13.07 -20.34
CA GLY A 438 -18.76 13.91 -19.25
C GLY A 438 -20.28 14.05 -19.23
N LEU A 439 -20.92 14.10 -20.40
CA LEU A 439 -22.37 14.19 -20.51
C LEU A 439 -23.07 12.87 -20.14
N TYR A 440 -22.58 11.72 -20.60
CA TYR A 440 -23.10 10.42 -20.13
C TYR A 440 -22.96 10.28 -18.62
N ASN A 441 -21.81 10.69 -18.07
CA ASN A 441 -21.54 10.66 -16.64
C ASN A 441 -22.58 11.46 -15.85
N SER A 442 -22.77 12.75 -16.17
CA SER A 442 -23.69 13.62 -15.41
C SER A 442 -25.12 13.11 -15.44
N ARG A 443 -25.54 12.50 -16.56
CA ARG A 443 -26.86 11.89 -16.70
C ARG A 443 -27.00 10.62 -15.87
N ILE A 444 -26.01 9.73 -15.93
CA ILE A 444 -26.01 8.47 -15.17
C ILE A 444 -26.11 8.74 -13.67
N VAL A 445 -25.35 9.71 -13.13
CA VAL A 445 -25.41 10.09 -11.71
C VAL A 445 -26.83 10.39 -11.25
N LYS A 446 -27.55 11.20 -12.02
CA LYS A 446 -28.92 11.59 -11.69
C LYS A 446 -29.89 10.43 -11.77
N LEU A 447 -29.71 9.54 -12.74
CA LEU A 447 -30.60 8.40 -12.96
C LEU A 447 -30.41 7.33 -11.89
N ILE A 448 -29.17 7.00 -11.53
CA ILE A 448 -28.89 5.95 -10.56
C ILE A 448 -29.19 6.38 -9.12
N ASN A 449 -29.11 7.67 -8.83
CA ASN A 449 -29.27 8.21 -7.48
C ASN A 449 -30.73 8.41 -7.08
N LYS A 450 -31.55 7.35 -7.21
CA LYS A 450 -32.99 7.35 -6.92
C LYS A 450 -33.35 6.20 -5.96
N LYS A 451 -34.37 6.42 -5.13
CA LYS A 451 -34.91 5.39 -4.22
C LYS A 451 -35.59 4.28 -5.01
N ASN A 452 -35.72 3.10 -4.39
CA ASN A 452 -36.41 1.92 -4.93
C ASN A 452 -35.85 1.40 -6.26
N ARG A 453 -34.57 1.62 -6.51
CA ARG A 453 -33.84 1.08 -7.66
C ARG A 453 -33.00 -0.13 -7.27
N LEU A 454 -32.53 -0.87 -8.28
CA LEU A 454 -31.57 -1.96 -8.09
C LEU A 454 -30.26 -1.38 -7.53
N LYS A 455 -29.54 -2.18 -6.73
CA LYS A 455 -28.20 -1.82 -6.27
C LYS A 455 -27.27 -1.67 -7.49
N SER A 456 -26.51 -0.60 -7.51
CA SER A 456 -25.67 -0.25 -8.66
C SER A 456 -24.23 0.03 -8.24
N ALA A 457 -23.30 -0.15 -9.16
CA ALA A 457 -21.90 0.16 -8.97
C ALA A 457 -21.46 1.27 -9.94
N VAL A 458 -20.68 2.23 -9.46
CA VAL A 458 -19.99 3.24 -10.27
C VAL A 458 -18.50 3.00 -10.09
N ILE A 459 -17.87 2.45 -11.12
CA ILE A 459 -16.48 2.02 -11.09
C ILE A 459 -15.69 2.85 -12.10
N ILE A 460 -14.71 3.60 -11.62
CA ILE A 460 -13.90 4.52 -12.42
C ILE A 460 -12.43 4.23 -12.13
N ASP A 461 -11.65 3.79 -13.12
CA ASP A 461 -10.24 3.43 -12.91
C ASP A 461 -9.30 4.64 -12.74
N GLU A 462 -9.60 5.74 -13.45
CA GLU A 462 -8.79 6.97 -13.43
C GLU A 462 -9.69 8.21 -13.49
N LEU A 463 -10.15 8.66 -12.31
CA LEU A 463 -11.11 9.75 -12.16
C LEU A 463 -10.66 11.10 -12.76
N PRO A 464 -9.41 11.59 -12.57
CA PRO A 464 -8.94 12.87 -13.11
C PRO A 464 -9.07 13.01 -14.64
N THR A 465 -9.26 11.89 -15.34
CA THR A 465 -9.37 11.91 -16.79
C THR A 465 -10.65 12.57 -17.30
N ILE A 466 -11.71 12.58 -16.48
CA ILE A 466 -13.05 13.10 -16.80
C ILE A 466 -13.56 13.99 -15.66
N TYR A 467 -14.27 15.08 -15.97
CA TYR A 467 -14.92 15.86 -14.91
C TYR A 467 -16.33 15.30 -14.65
N PHE A 468 -16.53 14.81 -13.42
CA PHE A 468 -17.74 14.11 -13.00
C PHE A 468 -18.58 15.03 -12.10
N LYS A 469 -19.43 15.88 -12.71
CA LYS A 469 -20.28 16.83 -11.98
C LYS A 469 -21.24 16.10 -11.01
N GLY A 470 -21.31 16.58 -9.77
CA GLY A 470 -22.19 16.02 -8.73
C GLY A 470 -21.67 14.75 -8.08
N LEU A 471 -20.38 14.41 -8.25
CA LEU A 471 -19.74 13.27 -7.59
C LEU A 471 -19.80 13.37 -6.06
N ASP A 472 -19.62 14.57 -5.54
CA ASP A 472 -19.73 14.91 -4.12
C ASP A 472 -21.11 14.54 -3.55
N ASN A 473 -22.19 14.95 -4.23
CA ASN A 473 -23.55 14.61 -3.86
C ASN A 473 -23.82 13.11 -4.01
N LEU A 474 -23.31 12.49 -5.08
CA LEU A 474 -23.42 11.05 -5.27
C LEU A 474 -22.79 10.29 -4.11
N ILE A 475 -21.57 10.64 -3.69
CA ILE A 475 -20.89 9.99 -2.56
C ILE A 475 -21.68 10.20 -1.26
N ALA A 476 -22.23 11.40 -1.04
CA ALA A 476 -23.00 11.72 0.17
C ALA A 476 -24.32 10.94 0.27
N THR A 477 -25.00 10.71 -0.86
CA THR A 477 -26.35 10.09 -0.91
C THR A 477 -26.34 8.64 -1.40
N ALA A 478 -25.21 8.14 -1.89
CA ALA A 478 -25.01 6.76 -2.39
C ALA A 478 -25.53 5.68 -1.44
N ARG A 479 -25.37 5.88 -0.13
CA ARG A 479 -25.79 4.91 0.89
C ARG A 479 -27.29 4.65 0.90
N SER A 480 -28.12 5.69 0.80
CA SER A 480 -29.58 5.54 0.85
C SER A 480 -30.13 4.93 -0.44
N ASN A 481 -29.44 5.15 -1.56
CA ASN A 481 -29.83 4.68 -2.89
C ASN A 481 -29.08 3.42 -3.34
N LYS A 482 -28.30 2.78 -2.47
CA LYS A 482 -27.54 1.54 -2.73
C LYS A 482 -26.61 1.64 -3.95
N VAL A 483 -25.89 2.75 -4.05
CA VAL A 483 -24.88 2.98 -5.11
C VAL A 483 -23.48 2.74 -4.53
N ALA A 484 -22.78 1.71 -5.01
CA ALA A 484 -21.41 1.40 -4.62
C ALA A 484 -20.44 2.16 -5.52
N VAL A 485 -19.70 3.12 -4.95
CA VAL A 485 -18.77 3.96 -5.72
C VAL A 485 -17.34 3.47 -5.49
N CYS A 486 -16.60 3.18 -6.56
CA CYS A 486 -15.18 2.80 -6.53
C CYS A 486 -14.38 3.69 -7.49
N LEU A 487 -13.51 4.54 -6.93
CA LEU A 487 -12.78 5.58 -7.65
C LEU A 487 -11.28 5.31 -7.57
N GLY A 488 -10.65 5.07 -8.71
CA GLY A 488 -9.21 4.99 -8.85
C GLY A 488 -8.63 6.34 -9.29
N PHE A 489 -7.50 6.73 -8.68
CA PHE A 489 -6.66 7.81 -9.17
C PHE A 489 -5.27 7.74 -8.54
N GLN A 490 -4.31 8.51 -9.05
CA GLN A 490 -2.92 8.35 -8.66
C GLN A 490 -2.57 9.06 -7.35
N ASP A 491 -3.03 10.30 -7.22
CA ASP A 491 -2.61 11.21 -6.16
C ASP A 491 -3.69 12.26 -5.86
N PHE A 492 -3.80 12.70 -4.61
CA PHE A 492 -4.78 13.71 -4.19
C PHE A 492 -4.55 15.07 -4.86
N SER A 493 -3.32 15.43 -5.21
CA SER A 493 -3.01 16.67 -5.93
C SER A 493 -3.59 16.69 -7.35
N GLN A 494 -3.69 15.52 -8.02
CA GLN A 494 -4.37 15.44 -9.32
C GLN A 494 -5.86 15.75 -9.19
N LEU A 495 -6.48 15.22 -8.14
CA LEU A 495 -7.88 15.50 -7.84
C LEU A 495 -8.11 16.99 -7.56
N LYS A 496 -7.28 17.63 -6.71
CA LYS A 496 -7.37 19.07 -6.41
C LYS A 496 -7.23 19.93 -7.67
N ARG A 497 -6.31 19.57 -8.57
CA ARG A 497 -6.10 20.31 -9.84
C ARG A 497 -7.34 20.27 -10.73
N ASP A 498 -7.97 19.10 -10.86
CA ASP A 498 -9.00 18.86 -11.88
C ASP A 498 -10.43 19.12 -11.36
N TYR A 499 -10.67 19.04 -10.05
CA TYR A 499 -11.97 19.29 -9.39
C TYR A 499 -11.99 20.57 -8.52
N GLY A 500 -10.82 21.18 -8.28
CA GLY A 500 -10.69 22.29 -7.33
C GLY A 500 -10.66 21.83 -5.87
N ASP A 501 -10.17 22.69 -4.99
CA ASP A 501 -9.92 22.33 -3.59
C ASP A 501 -11.20 21.95 -2.82
N LYS A 502 -12.32 22.64 -3.07
CA LYS A 502 -13.58 22.41 -2.35
C LYS A 502 -14.16 21.03 -2.65
N GLU A 503 -14.35 20.68 -3.92
CA GLU A 503 -14.91 19.37 -4.31
C GLU A 503 -13.94 18.23 -3.96
N ALA A 504 -12.64 18.44 -4.19
CA ALA A 504 -11.63 17.44 -3.85
C ALA A 504 -11.60 17.13 -2.35
N ALA A 505 -11.73 18.13 -1.48
CA ALA A 505 -11.79 17.94 -0.04
C ALA A 505 -13.01 17.09 0.39
N VAL A 506 -14.18 17.27 -0.24
CA VAL A 506 -15.37 16.46 0.04
C VAL A 506 -15.12 14.99 -0.30
N VAL A 507 -14.52 14.72 -1.47
CA VAL A 507 -14.17 13.35 -1.89
C VAL A 507 -13.17 12.72 -0.92
N MET A 508 -12.13 13.44 -0.50
CA MET A 508 -11.11 12.92 0.42
C MET A 508 -11.66 12.60 1.82
N ASN A 509 -12.56 13.44 2.33
CA ASN A 509 -13.05 13.36 3.71
C ASN A 509 -14.26 12.46 3.88
N THR A 510 -15.13 12.35 2.87
CA THR A 510 -16.41 11.62 2.98
C THR A 510 -16.26 10.11 2.75
N VAL A 511 -15.26 9.70 1.96
CA VAL A 511 -15.06 8.30 1.59
C VAL A 511 -14.70 7.45 2.81
N GLY A 512 -15.42 6.34 2.95
CA GLY A 512 -15.29 5.42 4.08
C GLY A 512 -14.27 4.30 3.90
N ASN A 513 -13.95 3.91 2.67
CA ASN A 513 -12.97 2.85 2.39
C ASN A 513 -11.82 3.40 1.54
N ILE A 514 -10.57 3.17 1.98
CA ILE A 514 -9.38 3.61 1.25
C ILE A 514 -8.44 2.44 1.04
N PHE A 515 -8.04 2.26 -0.21
CA PHE A 515 -6.93 1.41 -0.61
C PHE A 515 -5.79 2.31 -1.07
N SER A 516 -4.59 2.04 -0.57
CA SER A 516 -3.38 2.73 -1.01
C SER A 516 -2.40 1.71 -1.57
N GLY A 517 -2.05 1.88 -2.84
CA GLY A 517 -0.80 1.38 -3.39
C GLY A 517 0.35 2.32 -3.02
N GLN A 518 1.38 2.35 -3.87
CA GLN A 518 2.50 3.28 -3.70
C GLN A 518 2.06 4.72 -3.98
N VAL A 519 2.20 5.60 -2.99
CA VAL A 519 1.97 7.06 -3.10
C VAL A 519 3.16 7.82 -2.51
N VAL A 520 3.33 9.08 -2.89
CA VAL A 520 4.47 9.92 -2.45
C VAL A 520 3.99 11.30 -1.99
N GLY A 521 4.89 12.09 -1.40
CA GLY A 521 4.64 13.49 -1.09
C GLY A 521 3.54 13.73 -0.05
N GLU A 522 2.70 14.73 -0.31
CA GLU A 522 1.60 15.15 0.57
C GLU A 522 0.59 14.02 0.79
N THR A 523 0.21 13.30 -0.27
CA THR A 523 -0.72 12.16 -0.19
C THR A 523 -0.24 11.10 0.79
N ALA A 524 1.05 10.72 0.74
CA ALA A 524 1.61 9.74 1.65
C ALA A 524 1.55 10.20 3.12
N LYS A 525 1.80 11.50 3.37
CA LYS A 525 1.71 12.08 4.72
C LYS A 525 0.27 12.07 5.23
N THR A 526 -0.69 12.51 4.41
CA THR A 526 -2.12 12.49 4.77
C THR A 526 -2.63 11.09 5.06
N LEU A 527 -2.22 10.09 4.27
CA LEU A 527 -2.60 8.69 4.52
C LEU A 527 -1.93 8.13 5.77
N SER A 528 -0.66 8.43 6.00
CA SER A 528 0.08 8.05 7.21
C SER A 528 -0.61 8.57 8.48
N GLU A 529 -1.07 9.82 8.46
CA GLU A 529 -1.84 10.42 9.56
C GLU A 529 -3.22 9.74 9.75
N ARG A 530 -3.82 9.20 8.68
CA ARG A 530 -5.15 8.57 8.71
C ARG A 530 -5.14 7.10 9.15
N PHE A 531 -4.10 6.33 8.82
CA PHE A 531 -4.03 4.89 9.13
C PHE A 531 -3.79 4.59 10.62
N GLY A 532 -3.38 5.59 11.41
CA GLY A 532 -3.08 5.44 12.83
C GLY A 532 -1.70 4.82 13.07
N LYS A 533 -1.21 4.95 14.31
CA LYS A 533 0.12 4.47 14.73
C LYS A 533 0.01 3.22 15.59
N VAL A 534 1.00 2.33 15.47
CA VAL A 534 1.07 1.12 16.30
C VAL A 534 2.10 1.35 17.40
N LEU A 535 1.78 0.88 18.60
CA LEU A 535 2.64 1.03 19.77
C LEU A 535 3.77 -0.02 19.68
N GLN A 536 4.95 0.42 19.23
CA GLN A 536 6.11 -0.44 19.05
C GLN A 536 6.92 -0.56 20.34
N LYS A 537 7.33 -1.78 20.70
CA LYS A 537 8.29 -2.02 21.78
C LYS A 537 9.71 -1.89 21.22
N ARG A 538 10.41 -0.83 21.60
CA ARG A 538 11.85 -0.70 21.36
C ARG A 538 12.62 -1.26 22.54
N GLN A 539 13.49 -2.21 22.28
CA GLN A 539 14.45 -2.70 23.25
C GLN A 539 15.79 -2.01 23.01
N SER A 540 16.19 -1.12 23.90
CA SER A 540 17.55 -0.57 23.90
C SER A 540 18.41 -1.40 24.85
N ILE A 541 19.53 -1.91 24.34
CA ILE A 541 20.45 -2.72 25.11
C ILE A 541 21.75 -1.93 25.24
N SER A 542 22.03 -1.47 26.45
CA SER A 542 23.32 -0.85 26.79
C SER A 542 24.22 -1.91 27.40
N VAL A 543 25.34 -2.19 26.74
CA VAL A 543 26.33 -3.19 27.16
C VAL A 543 27.51 -2.48 27.80
N ASN A 544 27.57 -2.51 29.12
CA ASN A 544 28.73 -2.04 29.88
C ASN A 544 29.61 -3.22 30.34
N ARG A 545 30.84 -2.91 30.79
CA ARG A 545 31.78 -3.91 31.33
C ARG A 545 31.21 -4.72 32.50
N GLN A 546 30.30 -4.11 33.27
CA GLN A 546 29.78 -4.67 34.52
C GLN A 546 28.38 -5.28 34.34
N ASP A 547 27.50 -4.66 33.54
CA ASP A 547 26.12 -5.10 33.34
C ASP A 547 25.60 -4.90 31.90
N VAL A 548 24.60 -5.70 31.54
CA VAL A 548 23.77 -5.48 30.35
C VAL A 548 22.45 -4.92 30.84
N SER A 549 22.21 -3.63 30.58
CA SER A 549 20.93 -3.00 30.89
C SER A 549 20.02 -3.15 29.68
N HIS A 550 18.85 -3.75 29.90
CA HIS A 550 17.76 -3.79 28.93
C HIS A 550 16.77 -2.70 29.34
N SER A 551 16.68 -1.63 28.56
CA SER A 551 15.56 -0.69 28.69
C SER A 551 14.53 -1.00 27.62
N PHE A 552 13.29 -1.21 28.06
CA PHE A 552 12.15 -1.35 27.17
C PHE A 552 11.43 -0.01 27.16
N ASN A 553 11.39 0.62 25.99
CA ASN A 553 10.62 1.84 25.80
C ASN A 553 9.55 1.58 24.74
N THR A 554 8.37 2.15 24.95
CA THR A 554 7.26 2.06 23.99
C THR A 554 7.09 3.39 23.31
N GLN A 555 7.11 3.39 21.97
CA GLN A 555 6.89 4.58 21.17
C GLN A 555 5.75 4.31 20.17
N MET A 556 4.93 5.32 19.91
CA MET A 556 3.94 5.30 18.84
C MET A 556 4.66 5.66 17.54
N ASP A 557 4.88 4.66 16.68
CA ASP A 557 5.42 4.85 15.33
C ASP A 557 4.31 4.67 14.28
#